data_AF-A0A1M5EBL8-F1
#
_entry.id   AF-A0A1M5EBL8-F1
#
_cell.length_a   1.000
_cell.length_b   1.000
_cell.length_c   1.000
_cell.angle_alpha   90.00
_cell.angle_beta   90.00
_cell.angle_gamma   90.00
#
_symmetry.space_group_name_H-M   'P 1'
#
loop_
_entity.id
_entity.type
_entity.pdbx_description
1 polymer ?
#
loop_
_entity_poly.entity_id
_entity_poly.type
_entity_poly.pdbx_seq_one_letter_code
_entity_poly.pdbx_strand_id
1 'polypeptide(L)' 'MKRNLHPADRIIRGVVGIVFTGFALFNGDYLEEPVLEVLIGVFGALNLISLLSGWCPVYHVAGISTYKVKK' A
#
# COMPACT_ATOMS: atom_id res chain seq x y z
N MET A 1 -10.43 -3.83 12.30
CA MET A 1 -10.70 -4.08 10.87
C MET A 1 -10.59 -5.57 10.59
N LYS A 2 -11.52 -6.15 9.80
CA LYS A 2 -11.43 -7.55 9.38
C LYS A 2 -10.32 -7.68 8.33
N ARG A 3 -9.37 -8.61 8.52
CA ARG A 3 -8.24 -8.81 7.60
C ARG A 3 -8.78 -9.29 6.25
N ASN A 4 -8.35 -8.63 5.17
CA ASN A 4 -8.70 -8.99 3.79
C ASN A 4 -7.49 -9.45 2.96
N LEU A 5 -6.28 -9.28 3.49
CA LEU A 5 -5.03 -9.59 2.79
C LEU A 5 -4.42 -10.91 3.29
N HIS A 6 -3.99 -11.76 2.34
CA HIS A 6 -3.09 -12.88 2.62
C HIS A 6 -1.73 -12.35 3.14
N PRO A 7 -1.01 -13.05 4.03
CA PRO A 7 0.29 -12.61 4.53
C PRO A 7 1.32 -12.28 3.43
N ALA A 8 1.34 -13.05 2.33
CA ALA A 8 2.22 -12.77 1.20
C ALA A 8 1.91 -11.43 0.50
N ASP A 9 0.62 -11.17 0.22
CA ASP A 9 0.14 -9.92 -0.37
C ASP A 9 0.46 -8.73 0.55
N ARG A 10 0.27 -8.92 1.85
CA ARG A 10 0.63 -7.94 2.89
C ARG A 10 2.13 -7.60 2.86
N ILE A 11 3.02 -8.58 2.73
CA ILE A 11 4.47 -8.36 2.68
C ILE A 11 4.85 -7.63 1.38
N ILE A 12 4.35 -8.09 0.23
CA ILE A 12 4.63 -7.46 -1.07
C ILE A 12 4.22 -5.98 -1.04
N ARG A 13 3.02 -5.69 -0.55
CA ARG A 13 2.56 -4.32 -0.35
C ARG A 13 3.44 -3.55 0.63
N GLY A 14 3.90 -4.18 1.71
CA GLY A 14 4.85 -3.56 2.62
C GLY A 14 6.14 -3.11 1.94
N VAL A 15 6.75 -4.00 1.15
CA VAL A 15 7.98 -3.69 0.40
C VAL A 15 7.73 -2.55 -0.58
N VAL A 16 6.67 -2.63 -1.38
CA VAL A 16 6.28 -1.58 -2.33
C VAL A 16 6.02 -0.25 -1.62
N GLY A 17 5.33 -0.28 -0.49
CA GLY A 17 5.04 0.90 0.33
C GLY A 17 6.31 1.57 0.87
N ILE A 18 7.23 0.78 1.44
CA ILE A 18 8.52 1.28 1.94
C ILE A 18 9.34 1.90 0.80
N VAL A 19 9.43 1.23 -0.35
CA VAL A 19 10.20 1.71 -1.49
C VAL A 19 9.63 3.02 -2.03
N PHE A 20 8.32 3.12 -2.25
CA PHE A 20 7.71 4.33 -2.80
C PHE A 20 7.65 5.49 -1.81
N THR A 21 7.36 5.22 -0.53
CA THR A 21 7.42 6.27 0.49
C THR A 21 8.86 6.75 0.70
N GLY A 22 9.84 5.85 0.75
CA GLY A 22 11.25 6.23 0.82
C GLY A 22 11.70 7.01 -0.41
N PHE A 23 11.31 6.58 -1.61
CA PHE A 23 11.61 7.31 -2.85
C PHE A 23 11.01 8.71 -2.82
N ALA A 24 9.73 8.87 -2.49
CA ALA A 24 9.10 10.20 -2.41
C ALA A 24 9.76 11.11 -1.36
N LEU A 25 10.14 10.57 -0.19
CA LEU A 25 10.74 11.37 0.89
C LEU A 25 12.20 11.79 0.63
N PHE A 26 12.98 10.96 -0.05
CA PHE A 26 14.42 11.21 -0.27
C PHE A 26 14.77 11.64 -1.70
N ASN A 27 13.84 11.49 -2.64
CA ASN A 27 14.04 11.77 -4.07
C ASN A 27 12.86 12.57 -4.64
N GLY A 28 12.12 13.31 -3.81
CA GLY A 28 11.02 14.17 -4.26
C GLY A 28 11.45 15.16 -5.35
N ASP A 29 12.69 15.67 -5.27
CA ASP A 29 13.25 16.59 -6.28
C ASP A 29 13.39 15.96 -7.69
N TYR A 30 13.42 14.63 -7.81
CA TYR A 30 13.40 13.94 -9.10
C TYR A 30 11.99 13.86 -9.70
N LEU A 31 10.97 14.12 -8.90
CA LEU A 31 9.57 14.17 -9.33
C LEU A 31 9.24 15.61 -9.69
N GLU A 32 9.66 16.02 -10.89
CA GLU A 32 9.43 17.39 -11.41
C GLU A 32 7.94 17.78 -11.45
N GLU A 33 7.05 16.79 -11.51
CA GLU A 33 5.60 16.97 -11.53
C GLU A 33 4.98 16.80 -10.13
N PRO A 34 4.38 17.85 -9.55
CA PRO A 34 3.83 17.81 -8.18
C PRO A 34 2.67 16.81 -8.04
N VAL A 35 1.92 16.58 -9.11
CA VAL A 35 0.85 15.56 -9.14
C VAL A 35 1.42 14.16 -8.98
N LEU A 36 2.57 13.89 -9.60
CA LEU A 36 3.21 12.57 -9.54
C LEU A 36 3.80 12.30 -8.15
N GLU A 37 4.42 13.31 -7.54
CA GLU A 37 4.91 13.24 -6.16
C GLU A 37 3.79 12.88 -5.19
N VAL A 38 2.67 13.59 -5.25
CA VAL A 38 1.51 13.32 -4.40
C VAL A 38 0.96 11.91 -4.64
N LEU A 39 0.86 11.48 -5.90
CA LEU A 39 0.33 10.16 -6.24
C LEU A 39 1.21 9.03 -5.69
N ILE A 40 2.54 9.14 -5.84
CA ILE A 40 3.49 8.16 -5.31
C ILE A 40 3.48 8.15 -3.78
N GLY A 41 3.43 9.33 -3.15
CA GLY A 41 3.33 9.46 -1.70
C GLY A 41 2.08 8.80 -1.13
N VAL A 42 0.90 9.10 -1.70
CA VAL A 42 -0.38 8.49 -1.30
C VAL A 42 -0.37 6.98 -1.55
N PHE A 43 0.13 6.54 -2.70
CA PHE A 43 0.21 5.12 -3.02
C PHE A 43 1.13 4.36 -2.06
N GLY A 44 2.29 4.94 -1.69
CA GLY A 44 3.18 4.40 -0.67
C GLY A 44 2.51 4.28 0.69
N ALA A 45 1.84 5.36 1.14
CA ALA A 45 1.13 5.39 2.41
C ALA A 45 0.02 4.33 2.50
N LEU A 46 -0.80 4.18 1.46
CA LEU A 46 -1.87 3.17 1.42
C LEU A 46 -1.33 1.73 1.50
N ASN A 47 -0.16 1.47 0.90
CA ASN A 47 0.50 0.17 0.96
C ASN A 47 1.14 -0.09 2.33
N LEU A 48 1.70 0.92 2.99
CA LEU A 48 2.18 0.83 4.37
C LEU A 48 1.02 0.59 5.36
N ILE A 49 -0.11 1.27 5.19
CA ILE A 49 -1.32 1.01 5.98
C ILE A 49 -1.78 -0.44 5.80
N SER A 50 -1.74 -0.94 4.55
CA SER A 50 -2.05 -2.35 4.25
C SER A 50 -1.08 -3.31 4.96
N LEU A 51 0.20 -2.96 5.03
CA LEU A 51 1.21 -3.69 5.79
C LEU A 51 0.95 -3.66 7.30
N LEU A 52 0.52 -2.55 7.90
CA LEU A 52 0.33 -2.48 9.36
C LEU A 52 -0.98 -3.13 9.81
N SER A 53 -2.05 -2.92 9.06
CA SER A 53 -3.39 -3.36 9.45
C SER A 53 -3.77 -4.75 8.91
N GLY A 54 -3.09 -5.23 7.86
CA GLY A 54 -3.55 -6.40 7.09
C GLY A 54 -4.91 -6.16 6.41
N TRP A 55 -5.24 -4.87 6.20
CA TRP A 55 -6.45 -4.39 5.57
C TRP A 55 -6.09 -3.38 4.47
N CYS A 56 -6.49 -3.65 3.24
CA CYS A 56 -6.38 -2.69 2.13
C CYS A 56 -7.73 -1.95 1.95
N PRO A 57 -7.77 -0.61 2.03
CA PRO A 57 -8.99 0.18 1.82
C PRO A 57 -9.62 -0.06 0.45
N VAL A 58 -8.80 -0.13 -0.59
CA VAL A 58 -9.25 -0.34 -1.98
C VAL A 58 -9.96 -1.70 -2.11
N TYR A 59 -9.39 -2.75 -1.54
CA TYR A 59 -10.02 -4.08 -1.56
C TYR A 59 -11.29 -4.12 -0.71
N HIS A 60 -11.36 -3.36 0.37
CA HIS A 60 -12.57 -3.25 1.16
C HIS A 60 -13.72 -2.60 0.38
N VAL A 61 -13.44 -1.47 -0.28
CA VAL A 61 -14.43 -0.79 -1.14
C VAL A 61 -14.83 -1.67 -2.32
N ALA A 62 -13.90 -2.43 -2.89
CA ALA A 62 -14.16 -3.36 -3.99
C ALA A 62 -14.80 -4.69 -3.54
N GLY A 63 -14.95 -4.96 -2.24
CA GLY A 63 -15.46 -6.24 -1.73
C GLY A 63 -14.54 -7.44 -1.96
N ILE A 64 -13.25 -7.22 -2.19
CA ILE A 64 -12.25 -8.25 -2.50
C ILE A 64 -11.54 -8.69 -1.20
N SER A 65 -11.31 -10.00 -1.07
CA SER A 65 -10.47 -10.57 -0.01
C SER A 65 -9.53 -11.61 -0.61
N THR A 66 -8.22 -11.40 -0.49
CA THR A 66 -7.19 -12.40 -0.82
C THR A 66 -6.92 -13.33 0.36
N TYR A 67 -7.44 -12.99 1.54
CA TYR A 67 -7.44 -13.88 2.70
C TYR A 67 -8.47 -15.01 2.51
N LYS A 68 -7.99 -16.23 2.23
CA LYS A 68 -8.81 -17.45 2.32
C LYS A 68 -8.85 -17.90 3.78
N VAL A 69 -10.03 -17.85 4.39
CA VAL A 69 -10.31 -18.65 5.58
C VAL A 69 -10.30 -20.11 5.11
N LYS A 70 -9.40 -20.95 5.64
CA LYS A 70 -9.55 -22.41 5.46
C LYS A 70 -10.90 -22.77 6.08
N LYS A 71 -11.81 -23.24 5.24
CA LYS A 71 -13.12 -23.74 5.64
C LYS A 71 -12.97 -25.14 6.24
#